data_AF-A0A9X0H1D9-F1
#
_entry.id   AF-A0A9X0H1D9-F1
#
_cell.length_a   1.000
_cell.length_b   1.000
_cell.length_c   1.000
_cell.angle_alpha   90.00
_cell.angle_beta   90.00
_cell.angle_gamma   90.00
#
_symmetry.space_group_name_H-M   'P 1'
#
loop_
_entity.id
_entity.type
_entity.pdbx_description
1 polymer ?
#
loop_
_entity_poly.entity_id
_entity_poly.type
_entity_poly.pdbx_seq_one_letter_code
_entity_poly.pdbx_strand_id
1 'polypeptide(L)'
;MTHPAITAQLKVAAEDLGQAREGLQDTLDYLREHAQPWPLSDLQRIVDDPYVISKVGDLQIRLEVAAALLERARRLDGSPEQRLVASSEAVIASADALQAVGNIQYELTGQRSSLPAPTGREPLRWHYQVIGNQRLNGVVPPQLQE
;
A
#
# COMPACT_ATOMS: atom_id res chain seq x y z
N MET A 1 5.58 -9.56 25.16
CA MET A 1 6.10 -8.29 24.58
C MET A 1 6.19 -8.46 23.07
N THR A 2 5.79 -7.46 22.29
CA THR A 2 5.83 -7.53 20.81
C THR A 2 7.27 -7.36 20.33
N HIS A 3 7.72 -8.22 19.41
CA HIS A 3 9.09 -8.19 18.87
C HIS A 3 9.38 -6.84 18.16
N PRO A 4 10.56 -6.22 18.33
CA PRO A 4 10.86 -4.90 17.75
C PRO A 4 10.66 -4.84 16.24
N ALA A 5 11.03 -5.91 15.51
CA ALA A 5 10.81 -6.00 14.06
C ALA A 5 9.32 -5.92 13.68
N ILE A 6 8.43 -6.58 14.43
CA ILE A 6 6.98 -6.54 14.19
C ILE A 6 6.47 -5.12 14.40
N THR A 7 6.87 -4.47 15.50
CA THR A 7 6.48 -3.09 15.81
C THR A 7 6.91 -2.12 14.70
N ALA A 8 8.14 -2.27 14.19
CA ALA A 8 8.66 -1.46 13.09
C ALA A 8 7.87 -1.69 11.79
N GLN A 9 7.59 -2.95 11.43
CA GLN A 9 6.81 -3.30 10.23
C GLN A 9 5.38 -2.74 10.29
N LEU A 10 4.70 -2.86 11.44
CA LEU A 10 3.35 -2.30 11.62
C LEU A 10 3.33 -0.77 11.51
N LYS A 11 4.40 -0.10 11.97
CA LYS A 11 4.55 1.36 11.81
C LYS A 11 4.71 1.72 10.33
N VAL A 12 5.62 1.06 9.62
CA VAL A 12 5.84 1.28 8.17
C VAL A 12 4.54 1.05 7.39
N ALA A 13 3.84 -0.05 7.65
CA ALA A 13 2.60 -0.35 6.95
C ALA A 13 1.49 0.69 7.21
N ALA A 14 1.42 1.23 8.43
CA ALA A 14 0.48 2.29 8.77
C ALA A 14 0.83 3.62 8.09
N GLU A 15 2.12 3.97 8.02
CA GLU A 15 2.60 5.18 7.34
C GLU A 15 2.36 5.11 5.83
N ASP A 16 2.69 3.98 5.19
CA ASP A 16 2.46 3.78 3.76
C ASP A 16 0.97 3.85 3.43
N LEU A 17 0.11 3.20 4.23
CA LEU A 17 -1.35 3.26 4.05
C LEU A 17 -1.91 4.68 4.26
N GLY A 18 -1.38 5.42 5.23
CA GLY A 18 -1.77 6.82 5.48
C GLY A 18 -1.46 7.71 4.28
N GLN A 19 -0.24 7.63 3.77
CA GLN A 19 0.19 8.38 2.58
C GLN A 19 -0.59 7.96 1.32
N ALA A 20 -0.91 6.69 1.17
CA ALA A 20 -1.71 6.20 0.04
C ALA A 20 -3.13 6.77 0.08
N ARG A 21 -3.74 6.90 1.26
CA ARG A 21 -5.07 7.53 1.43
C ARG A 21 -5.04 9.02 1.11
N GLU A 22 -4.04 9.73 1.61
CA GLU A 22 -3.84 11.15 1.32
C GLU A 22 -3.66 11.38 -0.18
N GLY A 23 -2.76 10.61 -0.82
CA GLY A 23 -2.53 10.73 -2.27
C GLY A 23 -3.77 10.37 -3.11
N LEU A 24 -4.60 9.41 -2.68
CA LEU A 24 -5.88 9.15 -3.35
C LEU A 24 -6.82 10.36 -3.21
N GLN A 25 -6.93 10.92 -2.02
CA GLN A 25 -7.80 12.09 -1.77
C GLN A 25 -7.36 13.28 -2.64
N ASP A 26 -6.06 13.59 -2.67
CA ASP A 26 -5.50 14.63 -3.54
C ASP A 26 -5.82 14.39 -5.01
N THR A 27 -5.72 13.13 -5.47
CA THR A 27 -6.06 12.74 -6.83
C THR A 27 -7.55 12.96 -7.12
N LEU A 28 -8.43 12.59 -6.18
CA LEU A 28 -9.88 12.76 -6.34
C LEU A 28 -10.27 14.24 -6.41
N ASP A 29 -9.66 15.08 -5.58
CA ASP A 29 -9.94 16.51 -5.56
C ASP A 29 -9.43 17.18 -6.84
N TYR A 30 -8.23 16.83 -7.30
CA TYR A 30 -7.74 17.26 -8.60
C TYR A 30 -8.66 16.85 -9.76
N LEU A 31 -9.14 15.60 -9.76
CA LEU A 31 -10.04 15.09 -10.81
C LEU A 31 -11.37 15.84 -10.85
N ARG A 32 -11.88 16.26 -9.70
CA ARG A 32 -13.17 16.97 -9.59
C ARG A 32 -13.06 18.45 -9.95
N GLU A 33 -11.94 19.07 -9.61
CA GLU A 33 -11.81 20.53 -9.63
C GLU A 33 -10.97 21.06 -10.81
N HIS A 34 -10.00 20.28 -11.29
CA HIS A 34 -8.96 20.78 -12.19
C HIS A 34 -8.83 19.98 -13.50
N ALA A 35 -9.01 18.67 -13.43
CA ALA A 35 -8.74 17.80 -14.56
C ALA A 35 -9.76 17.97 -15.70
N GLN A 36 -9.28 17.86 -16.94
CA GLN A 36 -10.06 18.01 -18.16
C GLN A 36 -10.19 16.67 -18.89
N PRO A 37 -11.33 16.39 -19.53
CA PRO A 37 -11.48 15.18 -20.34
C PRO A 37 -10.49 15.20 -21.51
N TRP A 38 -10.19 14.01 -22.06
CA TRP A 38 -9.35 13.91 -23.24
C TRP A 38 -9.98 14.69 -24.40
N PRO A 39 -9.25 15.56 -25.13
CA PRO A 39 -9.87 16.45 -26.13
C PRO A 39 -10.59 15.77 -27.29
N LEU A 40 -10.32 14.49 -27.51
CA LEU A 40 -10.99 13.66 -28.54
C LEU A 40 -12.13 12.80 -27.99
N SER A 41 -12.45 12.92 -26.70
CA SER A 41 -13.62 12.28 -26.09
C SER A 41 -14.85 13.18 -26.20
N ASP A 42 -16.04 12.57 -26.25
CA ASP A 42 -17.32 13.30 -26.21
C ASP A 42 -17.74 13.71 -24.78
N LEU A 43 -16.85 13.52 -23.79
CA LEU A 43 -17.14 13.76 -22.38
C LEU A 43 -17.01 15.24 -22.03
N GLN A 44 -17.94 15.72 -21.20
CA GLN A 44 -17.88 17.08 -20.64
C GLN A 44 -17.02 17.15 -19.37
N ARG A 45 -16.88 16.03 -18.66
CA ARG A 45 -16.15 15.95 -17.39
C ARG A 45 -15.32 14.67 -17.37
N ILE A 46 -14.07 14.77 -16.92
CA ILE A 46 -13.18 13.61 -16.79
C ILE A 46 -13.68 12.59 -15.75
N VAL A 47 -14.42 13.03 -14.73
CA VAL A 47 -14.99 12.13 -13.72
C VAL A 47 -16.09 11.20 -14.27
N ASP A 48 -16.57 11.48 -15.47
CA ASP A 48 -17.53 10.62 -16.19
C ASP A 48 -16.81 9.60 -17.09
N ASP A 49 -15.47 9.66 -17.19
CA ASP A 49 -14.65 8.73 -17.99
C ASP A 49 -14.61 7.33 -17.34
N PRO A 50 -15.09 6.27 -18.02
CA PRO A 50 -15.05 4.90 -17.51
C PRO A 50 -13.65 4.41 -17.13
N TYR A 51 -12.61 4.89 -17.83
CA TYR A 51 -11.23 4.57 -17.51
C TYR A 51 -10.84 5.13 -16.15
N VAL A 52 -11.13 6.41 -15.91
CA VAL A 52 -10.82 7.10 -14.64
C VAL A 52 -11.60 6.48 -13.49
N ILE A 53 -12.90 6.21 -13.69
CA ILE A 53 -13.75 5.52 -12.72
C ILE A 53 -13.14 4.16 -12.35
N SER A 54 -12.71 3.38 -13.35
CA SER A 54 -12.08 2.08 -13.11
C SER A 54 -10.78 2.19 -12.32
N LYS A 55 -9.94 3.20 -12.57
CA LYS A 55 -8.69 3.42 -11.82
C LYS A 55 -8.97 3.74 -10.37
N VAL A 56 -9.91 4.64 -10.09
CA VAL A 56 -10.31 4.99 -8.73
C VAL A 56 -10.84 3.75 -7.99
N GLY A 57 -11.66 2.92 -8.65
CA GLY A 57 -12.14 1.66 -8.09
C GLY A 57 -11.00 0.68 -7.73
N ASP A 58 -10.03 0.49 -8.63
CA ASP A 58 -8.85 -0.36 -8.37
C ASP A 58 -8.05 0.15 -7.15
N LEU A 59 -7.79 1.46 -7.08
CA LEU A 59 -7.09 2.06 -5.94
C LEU A 59 -7.83 1.85 -4.61
N GLN A 60 -9.15 2.03 -4.60
CA GLN A 60 -9.95 1.82 -3.40
C GLN A 60 -9.82 0.36 -2.90
N ILE A 61 -9.91 -0.63 -3.79
CA ILE A 61 -9.76 -2.03 -3.41
C ILE A 61 -8.38 -2.31 -2.84
N ARG A 62 -7.31 -1.78 -3.45
CA ARG A 62 -5.93 -1.95 -2.94
C ARG A 62 -5.76 -1.35 -1.54
N LEU A 63 -6.33 -0.17 -1.30
CA LEU A 63 -6.32 0.47 0.03
C LEU A 63 -7.08 -0.35 1.07
N GLU A 64 -8.24 -0.89 0.71
CA GLU A 64 -9.02 -1.75 1.62
C GLU A 64 -8.29 -3.06 1.93
N VAL A 65 -7.64 -3.68 0.95
CA VAL A 65 -6.80 -4.88 1.16
C VAL A 65 -5.64 -4.57 2.10
N ALA A 66 -4.93 -3.46 1.88
CA ALA A 66 -3.84 -3.02 2.75
C ALA A 66 -4.33 -2.73 4.18
N ALA A 67 -5.47 -2.05 4.32
CA ALA A 67 -6.09 -1.78 5.62
C ALA A 67 -6.49 -3.07 6.35
N ALA A 68 -7.10 -4.01 5.64
CA ALA A 68 -7.52 -5.29 6.21
C ALA A 68 -6.33 -6.13 6.67
N LEU A 69 -5.22 -6.15 5.91
CA LEU A 69 -4.01 -6.90 6.28
C LEU A 69 -3.28 -6.25 7.45
N LEU A 70 -3.14 -4.91 7.48
CA LEU A 70 -2.58 -4.19 8.61
C LEU A 70 -3.38 -4.47 9.89
N GLU A 71 -4.70 -4.43 9.78
CA GLU A 71 -5.57 -4.61 10.92
C GLU A 71 -5.59 -6.07 11.39
N ARG A 72 -5.56 -7.04 10.47
CA ARG A 72 -5.31 -8.45 10.80
C ARG A 72 -3.99 -8.61 11.56
N ALA A 73 -2.91 -7.98 11.09
CA ALA A 73 -1.60 -8.07 11.73
C ALA A 73 -1.59 -7.48 13.15
N ARG A 74 -2.36 -6.41 13.40
CA ARG A 74 -2.50 -5.78 14.72
C ARG A 74 -3.29 -6.63 15.72
N ARG A 75 -4.35 -7.28 15.26
CA ARG A 75 -5.24 -8.08 16.11
C ARG A 75 -4.83 -9.54 16.26
N LEU A 76 -3.90 -10.01 15.43
CA LEU A 76 -3.51 -11.42 15.43
C LEU A 76 -2.88 -11.80 16.76
N ASP A 77 -3.62 -12.58 17.53
CA ASP A 77 -3.10 -13.29 18.69
C ASP A 77 -2.62 -14.69 18.24
N GLY A 78 -1.32 -14.81 18.04
CA GLY A 78 -0.69 -15.99 17.47
C GLY A 78 0.80 -16.06 17.83
N SER A 79 1.52 -17.05 17.30
CA SER A 79 2.95 -17.19 17.54
C SER A 79 3.74 -15.97 17.02
N PRO A 80 4.95 -15.68 17.56
CA PRO A 80 5.80 -14.61 17.03
C PRO A 80 6.02 -14.71 15.52
N GLU A 81 6.18 -15.93 15.00
CA GLU A 81 6.30 -16.23 13.58
C GLU A 81 5.05 -15.81 12.80
N GLN A 82 3.87 -16.24 13.24
CA GLN A 82 2.61 -15.89 12.57
C GLN A 82 2.38 -14.38 12.54
N ARG A 83 2.73 -13.69 13.64
CA ARG A 83 2.62 -12.22 13.73
C ARG A 83 3.63 -11.52 12.82
N LEU A 84 4.86 -12.01 12.69
CA LEU A 84 5.84 -11.44 11.78
C LEU A 84 5.47 -11.64 10.30
N VAL A 85 4.93 -12.81 9.95
CA VAL A 85 4.39 -13.06 8.60
C VAL A 85 3.24 -12.09 8.31
N ALA A 86 2.30 -11.93 9.25
CA ALA A 86 1.18 -11.00 9.08
C ALA A 86 1.65 -9.54 8.96
N SER A 87 2.63 -9.09 9.74
CA SER A 87 3.19 -7.74 9.59
C SER A 87 3.93 -7.54 8.26
N SER A 88 4.62 -8.58 7.77
CA SER A 88 5.25 -8.54 6.44
C SER A 88 4.22 -8.47 5.30
N GLU A 89 3.11 -9.20 5.41
CA GLU A 89 1.98 -9.11 4.46
C GLU A 89 1.39 -7.69 4.43
N ALA A 90 1.23 -7.07 5.61
CA ALA A 90 0.74 -5.70 5.73
C ALA A 90 1.68 -4.69 5.06
N VAL A 91 3.01 -4.81 5.28
CA VAL A 91 4.01 -3.93 4.65
C VAL A 91 3.98 -4.02 3.13
N ILE A 92 3.87 -5.24 2.57
CA ILE A 92 3.78 -5.41 1.12
C ILE A 92 2.51 -4.74 0.59
N ALA A 93 1.36 -5.05 1.18
CA ALA A 93 0.09 -4.54 0.68
C ALA A 93 -0.01 -3.01 0.77
N SER A 94 0.46 -2.40 1.87
CA SER A 94 0.48 -0.94 2.01
C SER A 94 1.43 -0.28 1.01
N ALA A 95 2.61 -0.86 0.79
CA ALA A 95 3.57 -0.32 -0.16
C ALA A 95 3.08 -0.43 -1.62
N ASP A 96 2.44 -1.54 -1.98
CA ASP A 96 1.84 -1.75 -3.29
C ASP A 96 0.68 -0.77 -3.53
N ALA A 97 -0.15 -0.52 -2.50
CA ALA A 97 -1.21 0.49 -2.57
C ALA A 97 -0.64 1.90 -2.75
N LEU A 98 0.37 2.27 -1.96
CA LEU A 98 1.05 3.57 -2.07
C LEU A 98 1.67 3.79 -3.45
N GLN A 99 2.34 2.76 -3.99
CA GLN A 99 2.92 2.82 -5.32
C GLN A 99 1.84 2.95 -6.40
N ALA A 100 0.73 2.20 -6.29
CA ALA A 100 -0.38 2.27 -7.23
C ALA A 100 -1.00 3.68 -7.24
N VAL A 101 -1.25 4.26 -6.06
CA VAL A 101 -1.75 5.64 -5.92
C VAL A 101 -0.79 6.62 -6.60
N GLY A 102 0.51 6.56 -6.28
CA GLY A 102 1.48 7.48 -6.88
C GLY A 102 1.60 7.35 -8.41
N ASN A 103 1.41 6.14 -8.96
CA ASN A 103 1.39 5.94 -10.41
C ASN A 103 0.16 6.57 -11.05
N ILE A 104 -1.03 6.37 -10.48
CA ILE A 104 -2.28 6.94 -11.00
C ILE A 104 -2.33 8.45 -10.83
N GLN A 105 -1.81 8.98 -9.72
CA GLN A 105 -1.67 10.42 -9.53
C GLN A 105 -0.84 11.02 -10.67
N TYR A 106 0.31 10.44 -10.98
CA TYR A 106 1.12 10.90 -12.11
C TYR A 106 0.39 10.77 -13.45
N GLU A 107 -0.25 9.63 -13.68
CA GLU A 107 -0.98 9.35 -14.92
C GLU A 107 -2.12 10.34 -15.18
N LEU A 108 -2.91 10.68 -14.16
CA LEU A 108 -4.12 11.49 -14.31
C LEU A 108 -3.90 12.99 -14.06
N THR A 109 -2.86 13.37 -13.31
CA THR A 109 -2.62 14.77 -12.92
C THR A 109 -1.32 15.34 -13.50
N GLY A 110 -0.42 14.50 -14.02
CA GLY A 110 0.94 14.88 -14.41
C GLY A 110 1.86 15.17 -13.22
N GLN A 111 1.35 15.08 -11.98
CA GLN A 111 2.06 15.35 -10.75
C GLN A 111 2.15 14.09 -9.89
N ARG A 112 3.19 14.03 -9.04
CA ARG A 112 3.33 12.94 -8.06
C ARG A 112 3.82 13.52 -6.75
N SER A 113 3.20 13.13 -5.65
CA SER A 113 3.69 13.46 -4.31
C SER A 113 5.10 12.92 -4.14
N SER A 114 6.03 13.79 -3.74
CA SER A 114 7.40 13.39 -3.42
C SER A 114 7.38 12.61 -2.12
N LEU A 115 7.63 11.31 -2.21
CA LEU A 115 7.78 10.46 -1.03
C LEU A 115 9.25 10.49 -0.59
N PRO A 116 9.55 10.76 0.69
CA PRO A 116 10.91 10.64 1.18
C PRO A 116 11.40 9.21 0.93
N ALA A 117 12.65 9.07 0.50
CA ALA A 117 13.27 7.75 0.41
C ALA A 117 13.20 7.12 1.81
N PRO A 118 12.55 5.95 1.98
CA PRO A 118 12.44 5.36 3.31
C PRO A 118 13.84 4.96 3.78
N THR A 119 14.36 5.65 4.80
CA THR A 119 15.66 5.35 5.37
C THR A 119 15.52 4.22 6.38
N GLY A 120 16.34 3.18 6.25
CA GLY A 120 16.37 2.08 7.21
C GLY A 120 15.16 1.11 7.16
N ARG A 121 14.29 1.17 6.14
CA ARG A 121 13.25 0.15 5.95
C ARG A 121 13.81 -1.10 5.29
N GLU A 122 13.31 -2.27 5.69
CA GLU A 122 13.57 -3.53 4.98
C GLU A 122 13.07 -3.42 3.52
N PRO A 123 13.83 -3.86 2.52
CA PRO A 123 13.39 -3.79 1.12
C PRO A 123 12.22 -4.77 0.88
N LEU A 124 11.23 -4.40 0.07
CA LEU A 124 10.03 -5.25 -0.14
C LEU A 124 10.35 -6.70 -0.55
N ARG A 125 11.35 -6.90 -1.41
CA ARG A 125 11.83 -8.24 -1.84
C ARG A 125 12.15 -9.17 -0.66
N TRP A 126 12.56 -8.61 0.47
CA TRP A 126 12.86 -9.36 1.68
C TRP A 126 11.59 -9.93 2.32
N HIS A 127 10.53 -9.12 2.44
CA HIS A 127 9.25 -9.58 2.98
C HIS A 127 8.65 -10.72 2.16
N TYR A 128 8.77 -10.66 0.82
CA TYR A 128 8.36 -11.75 -0.06
C TYR A 128 9.11 -13.05 0.24
N GLN A 129 10.43 -12.97 0.47
CA GLN A 129 11.24 -14.13 0.84
C GLN A 129 10.82 -14.68 2.22
N VAL A 130 10.58 -13.83 3.22
CA VAL A 130 10.13 -14.24 4.56
C VAL A 130 8.82 -15.02 4.49
N ILE A 131 7.81 -14.47 3.81
CA ILE A 131 6.50 -15.12 3.66
C ILE A 131 6.63 -16.42 2.87
N GLY A 132 7.36 -16.40 1.75
CA GLY A 132 7.54 -17.56 0.88
C GLY A 132 8.26 -18.71 1.57
N ASN A 133 9.38 -18.42 2.24
CA ASN A 133 10.19 -19.46 2.91
C ASN A 133 9.45 -20.06 4.12
N GLN A 134 8.70 -19.24 4.85
CA GLN A 134 7.84 -19.72 5.94
C GLN A 134 6.74 -20.65 5.41
N ARG A 135 6.01 -20.24 4.36
CA ARG A 135 4.90 -21.02 3.82
C ARG A 135 5.34 -22.29 3.07
N LEU A 136 6.45 -22.22 2.35
CA LEU A 136 6.95 -23.32 1.52
C LEU A 136 7.78 -24.32 2.32
N ASN A 137 8.69 -23.83 3.16
CA ASN A 137 9.70 -24.64 3.82
C ASN A 137 9.54 -24.71 5.35
N GLY A 138 8.57 -24.00 5.94
CA GLY A 138 8.38 -23.97 7.39
C GLY A 138 9.52 -23.29 8.16
N VAL A 139 10.35 -22.49 7.48
CA VAL A 139 11.52 -21.86 8.09
C VAL A 139 11.08 -20.64 8.88
N VAL A 140 11.41 -20.64 10.18
CA VAL A 140 11.18 -19.50 11.07
C VAL A 140 11.93 -18.28 10.53
N PRO A 141 11.26 -17.11 10.41
CA PRO A 141 11.89 -15.90 9.94
C PRO A 141 13.16 -15.54 10.72
N PRO A 142 14.24 -15.13 10.03
CA PRO A 142 15.54 -14.87 10.65
C PRO A 142 15.48 -13.76 11.71
N GLN A 143 14.54 -12.82 11.61
CA GLN A 143 14.35 -11.76 12.61
C GLN A 143 13.94 -12.29 13.99
N LEU A 144 13.51 -13.55 14.10
CA LEU A 144 13.12 -14.18 15.36
C LEU A 144 14.20 -15.13 15.90
N GLN A 145 15.34 -15.22 15.22
CA GLN A 145 16.46 -16.11 15.58
C GLN A 145 17.56 -15.38 16.37
N GLU A 146 17.43 -14.06 16.54
CA GLU A 146 18.27 -13.19 17.38
C GLU A 146 17.71 -13.10 18.81
#